data_AF-A0A3D5US65-F1
#
_entry.id   AF-A0A3D5US65-F1
#
_cell.length_a   1.000
_cell.length_b   1.000
_cell.length_c   1.000
_cell.angle_alpha   90.00
_cell.angle_beta   90.00
_cell.angle_gamma   90.00
#
_symmetry.space_group_name_H-M   'P 1'
#
loop_
_entity.id
_entity.type
_entity.pdbx_description
1 polymer ?
#
loop_
_entity_poly.entity_id
_entity_poly.type
_entity_poly.pdbx_seq_one_letter_code
_entity_poly.pdbx_strand_id
1 'polypeptide(L)'
;MSITCIERPSPNFNERPDGRAVDILLLHYTGMESGEAAASRLCDPEAKVSAHYIVDEAGAVTRMVPEHLRAWHAGMASWAGESDINGVSIGIEIV
;
A
#
# COMPACT_ATOMS: atom_id res chain seq x y z
N MET A 1 -2.77 -20.90 9.46
CA MET A 1 -3.54 -20.64 8.22
C MET A 1 -2.74 -19.61 7.43
N SER A 2 -2.31 -19.93 6.21
CA SER A 2 -1.54 -19.00 5.37
C SER A 2 -2.45 -18.50 4.25
N ILE A 3 -2.47 -17.18 4.04
CA ILE A 3 -3.07 -16.60 2.82
C ILE A 3 -2.04 -16.72 1.70
N THR A 4 -2.48 -17.19 0.53
CA THR A 4 -1.67 -17.15 -0.68
C THR A 4 -1.81 -15.78 -1.31
N CYS A 5 -0.69 -15.08 -1.48
CA CYS A 5 -0.65 -13.79 -2.18
C CYS A 5 -0.09 -13.95 -3.59
N ILE A 6 -0.59 -13.15 -4.51
CA ILE A 6 0.01 -12.89 -5.81
C ILE A 6 1.11 -11.84 -5.59
N GLU A 7 2.32 -12.11 -6.07
CA GLU A 7 3.43 -11.16 -5.92
C GLU A 7 3.51 -10.24 -7.14
N ARG A 8 3.44 -8.93 -6.91
CA ARG A 8 3.63 -7.91 -7.95
C ARG A 8 4.34 -6.69 -7.37
N PRO A 9 5.68 -6.74 -7.28
CA PRO A 9 6.43 -5.71 -6.58
C PRO A 9 6.28 -4.34 -7.24
N SER A 10 5.94 -3.33 -6.44
CA SER A 10 5.98 -1.93 -6.87
C SER A 10 7.40 -1.38 -6.69
N PRO A 11 7.91 -0.55 -7.62
CA PRO A 11 9.17 0.18 -7.43
C PRO A 11 9.01 1.41 -6.52
N ASN A 12 7.78 1.78 -6.16
CA ASN A 12 7.46 3.01 -5.46
C ASN A 12 7.48 2.80 -3.94
N PHE A 13 8.66 2.79 -3.34
CA PHE A 13 8.80 2.70 -1.88
C PHE A 13 10.11 3.34 -1.43
N ASN A 14 10.26 3.52 -0.12
CA ASN A 14 11.52 3.85 0.51
C ASN A 14 11.61 3.23 1.91
N GLU A 15 12.71 3.48 2.62
CA GLU A 15 12.85 3.05 4.01
C GLU A 15 11.82 3.73 4.92
N ARG A 16 11.37 2.99 5.95
CA ARG A 16 10.58 3.57 7.04
C ARG A 16 11.46 4.49 7.90
N PRO A 17 10.87 5.46 8.61
CA PRO A 17 11.63 6.27 9.57
C PRO A 17 12.21 5.41 10.69
N ASP A 18 13.47 5.68 11.07
CA ASP A 18 14.17 4.92 12.11
C ASP A 18 13.42 4.92 13.45
N GLY A 19 13.36 3.75 14.09
CA GLY A 19 12.75 3.58 15.41
C GLY A 19 11.22 3.74 15.43
N ARG A 20 10.56 3.84 14.28
CA ARG A 20 9.09 3.92 14.18
C ARG A 20 8.51 2.56 13.78
N ALA A 21 7.58 2.06 14.59
CA ALA A 21 6.81 0.86 14.27
C ALA A 21 5.58 1.21 13.42
N VAL A 22 5.06 0.21 12.71
CA VAL A 22 3.72 0.26 12.13
C VAL A 22 2.68 0.33 13.26
N ASP A 23 1.76 1.27 13.17
CA ASP A 23 0.70 1.52 14.16
C ASP A 23 -0.68 1.72 13.50
N ILE A 24 -0.73 1.87 12.18
CA ILE A 24 -1.95 2.16 11.42
C ILE A 24 -2.16 1.12 10.32
N LEU A 25 -3.36 0.55 10.26
CA LEU A 25 -3.86 -0.12 9.07
C LEU A 25 -4.77 0.87 8.32
N LEU A 26 -4.40 1.25 7.10
CA LEU A 26 -5.12 2.26 6.32
C LEU A 26 -5.79 1.58 5.12
N LEU A 27 -7.12 1.59 5.11
CA LEU A 27 -7.92 1.03 4.04
C LEU A 27 -8.29 2.10 3.02
N HIS A 28 -8.10 1.80 1.75
CA HIS A 28 -8.43 2.64 0.62
C HIS A 28 -9.37 1.90 -0.32
N TYR A 29 -10.15 2.68 -1.07
CA TYR A 29 -10.85 2.21 -2.26
C TYR A 29 -10.15 2.80 -3.47
N THR A 30 -9.79 1.97 -4.44
CA THR A 30 -8.92 2.37 -5.56
C THR A 30 -9.56 3.38 -6.50
N GLY A 31 -10.88 3.39 -6.65
CA GLY A 31 -11.55 4.16 -7.71
C GLY A 31 -11.34 3.61 -9.12
N MET A 32 -10.70 2.46 -9.27
CA MET A 32 -10.27 1.89 -10.55
C MET A 32 -11.25 0.83 -11.06
N GLU A 33 -11.25 0.59 -12.37
CA GLU A 33 -12.14 -0.39 -13.01
C GLU A 33 -11.82 -1.86 -12.66
N SER A 34 -10.59 -2.15 -12.22
CA SER A 34 -10.16 -3.51 -11.87
C SER A 34 -8.89 -3.52 -11.01
N GLY A 35 -8.60 -4.68 -10.39
CA GLY A 35 -7.34 -4.91 -9.68
C GLY A 35 -6.11 -4.84 -10.57
N GLU A 36 -6.21 -5.22 -11.84
CA GLU A 36 -5.11 -5.07 -12.81
C GLU A 36 -4.83 -3.61 -13.14
N ALA A 37 -5.88 -2.79 -13.30
CA ALA A 37 -5.73 -1.35 -13.51
C ALA A 37 -5.12 -0.66 -12.29
N ALA A 38 -5.59 -0.99 -11.08
CA ALA A 38 -5.02 -0.50 -9.83
C ALA A 38 -3.55 -0.91 -9.70
N ALA A 39 -3.23 -2.19 -9.90
CA ALA A 39 -1.87 -2.70 -9.80
C ALA A 39 -0.93 -2.07 -10.83
N SER A 40 -1.38 -1.85 -12.06
CA SER A 40 -0.60 -1.16 -13.09
C SER A 40 -0.26 0.27 -12.67
N ARG A 41 -1.24 1.03 -12.12
CA ARG A 41 -1.01 2.39 -11.63
C ARG A 41 -0.09 2.44 -10.41
N LEU A 42 -0.19 1.46 -9.51
CA LEU A 42 0.64 1.36 -8.30
C LEU A 42 2.06 0.85 -8.58
N CYS A 43 2.30 0.22 -9.75
CA CYS A 43 3.62 -0.19 -10.21
C CYS A 43 4.31 0.83 -11.15
N ASP A 44 3.59 1.85 -11.63
CA ASP A 44 4.17 2.87 -12.52
C ASP A 44 5.11 3.82 -11.73
N PRO A 45 6.41 3.92 -12.08
CA PRO A 45 7.35 4.81 -11.38
C PRO A 45 7.01 6.30 -11.47
N GLU A 46 6.40 6.75 -12.57
CA GLU A 46 6.04 8.16 -12.76
C GLU A 46 4.86 8.56 -11.88
N ALA A 47 4.03 7.57 -11.58
CA ALA A 47 2.83 7.67 -10.80
C ALA A 47 3.09 7.98 -9.31
N LYS A 48 4.26 7.59 -8.79
CA LYS A 48 4.76 7.85 -7.42
C LYS A 48 3.75 7.59 -6.31
N VAL A 49 2.99 6.51 -6.46
CA VAL A 49 2.07 5.98 -5.44
C VAL A 49 2.18 4.46 -5.41
N SER A 50 1.89 3.88 -4.25
CA SER A 50 1.88 2.44 -4.03
C SER A 50 1.13 2.09 -2.77
N ALA A 51 0.71 0.84 -2.65
CA ALA A 51 0.17 0.26 -1.41
C ALA A 51 0.95 -1.01 -1.07
N HIS A 52 0.73 -1.55 0.14
CA HIS A 52 1.34 -2.83 0.50
C HIS A 52 0.56 -3.98 -0.14
N TYR A 53 -0.77 -3.85 -0.17
CA TYR A 53 -1.68 -4.86 -0.68
C TYR A 53 -2.78 -4.28 -1.55
N ILE A 54 -3.22 -5.06 -2.53
CA ILE A 54 -4.52 -4.90 -3.20
C ILE A 54 -5.37 -6.13 -2.87
N VAL A 55 -6.64 -5.93 -2.57
CA VAL A 55 -7.65 -6.98 -2.48
C VAL A 55 -8.67 -6.75 -3.59
N ASP A 56 -8.85 -7.73 -4.47
CA ASP A 56 -9.85 -7.65 -5.53
C ASP A 56 -11.24 -8.15 -5.09
N GLU A 57 -12.25 -7.98 -5.94
CA GLU A 57 -13.63 -8.39 -5.65
C GLU A 57 -13.79 -9.90 -5.45
N ALA A 58 -12.87 -10.72 -5.96
CA ALA A 58 -12.85 -12.16 -5.76
C ALA A 58 -12.11 -12.57 -4.46
N GLY A 59 -11.56 -11.60 -3.72
CA GLY A 59 -10.79 -11.80 -2.52
C GLY A 59 -9.34 -12.22 -2.75
N ALA A 60 -8.85 -12.17 -4.00
CA ALA A 60 -7.44 -12.41 -4.28
C ALA A 60 -6.61 -11.23 -3.74
N VAL A 61 -5.50 -11.57 -3.08
CA VAL A 61 -4.60 -10.59 -2.47
C VAL A 61 -3.34 -10.47 -3.31
N THR A 62 -3.06 -9.27 -3.78
CA THR A 62 -1.78 -8.94 -4.44
C THR A 62 -0.89 -8.20 -3.46
N ARG A 63 0.32 -8.70 -3.21
CA ARG A 63 1.35 -8.05 -2.39
C ARG A 63 2.31 -7.26 -3.28
N MET A 64 2.51 -5.98 -2.94
CA MET A 64 3.29 -5.05 -3.78
C MET A 64 4.51 -4.46 -3.08
N VAL A 65 4.36 -3.97 -1.85
CA VAL A 65 5.47 -3.42 -1.06
C VAL A 65 5.63 -4.26 0.22
N PRO A 66 6.82 -4.80 0.51
CA PRO A 66 7.09 -5.47 1.77
C PRO A 66 6.75 -4.58 2.98
N GLU A 67 6.13 -5.15 4.02
CA GLU A 67 5.63 -4.39 5.18
C GLU A 67 6.72 -3.61 5.96
N HIS A 68 7.97 -4.06 5.90
CA HIS A 68 9.10 -3.34 6.53
C HIS A 68 9.52 -2.08 5.77
N LEU A 69 9.05 -1.90 4.54
CA LEU A 69 9.30 -0.72 3.71
C LEU A 69 8.08 0.21 3.75
N ARG A 70 8.31 1.49 3.42
CA ARG A 70 7.29 2.52 3.35
C ARG A 70 6.71 2.57 1.93
N ALA A 71 5.45 2.16 1.78
CA ALA A 71 4.66 2.44 0.58
C ALA A 71 4.15 3.90 0.56
N TRP A 72 3.70 4.37 -0.60
CA TRP A 72 3.30 5.76 -0.85
C TRP A 72 1.79 5.85 -1.16
N HIS A 73 0.93 5.67 -0.15
CA HIS A 73 -0.54 5.63 -0.34
C HIS A 73 -1.30 6.76 0.36
N ALA A 74 -0.78 7.29 1.47
CA ALA A 74 -1.52 8.24 2.31
C ALA A 74 -1.45 9.71 1.84
N GLY A 75 -0.52 10.04 0.93
CA GLY A 75 -0.25 11.43 0.54
C GLY A 75 0.12 12.32 1.75
N MET A 76 -0.32 13.58 1.72
CA MET A 76 -0.30 14.46 2.90
C MET A 76 -1.51 14.15 3.78
N ALA A 77 -1.26 13.57 4.95
CA ALA A 77 -2.31 13.18 5.90
C ALA A 77 -1.84 13.37 7.35
N SER A 78 -2.77 13.41 8.29
CA SER A 78 -2.46 13.39 9.72
C SER A 78 -3.53 12.67 10.53
N TRP A 79 -3.11 11.99 11.59
CA TRP A 79 -3.99 11.24 12.47
C TRP A 79 -3.34 11.07 13.84
N ALA A 80 -4.10 11.31 14.92
CA ALA A 80 -3.66 11.11 16.31
C ALA A 80 -2.28 11.74 16.67
N GLY A 81 -1.96 12.89 16.07
CA GLY A 81 -0.67 13.58 16.28
C GLY A 81 0.48 13.10 15.39
N GLU A 82 0.27 12.08 14.56
CA GLU A 82 1.20 11.66 13.50
C GLU A 82 0.90 12.37 12.18
N SER A 83 1.95 12.74 11.44
CA SER A 83 1.86 13.43 10.13
C SER A 83 2.56 12.67 9.00
N ASP A 84 3.51 11.78 9.30
CA ASP A 84 4.05 10.82 8.34
C ASP A 84 3.28 9.50 8.40
N ILE A 85 2.03 9.54 7.93
CA ILE A 85 1.14 8.36 7.94
C ILE A 85 1.75 7.20 7.15
N ASN A 86 2.37 7.45 5.99
CA ASN A 86 3.04 6.39 5.22
C ASN A 86 4.13 5.68 6.04
N GLY A 87 4.92 6.44 6.82
CA GLY A 87 6.00 5.90 7.64
C GLY A 87 5.55 4.90 8.70
N VAL A 88 4.33 5.04 9.21
CA VAL A 88 3.79 4.22 10.32
C VAL A 88 2.59 3.37 9.95
N SER A 89 2.28 3.21 8.66
CA SER A 89 1.09 2.48 8.23
C SER A 89 1.34 1.37 7.22
N ILE A 90 0.36 0.48 7.15
CA ILE A 90 0.14 -0.48 6.07
C ILE A 90 -1.10 -0.04 5.29
N GLY A 91 -0.90 0.41 4.05
CA GLY A 91 -1.97 0.65 3.09
C GLY A 91 -2.48 -0.62 2.40
N ILE A 92 -3.80 -0.83 2.44
CA ILE A 92 -4.53 -1.84 1.67
C ILE A 92 -5.50 -1.12 0.73
N GLU A 93 -5.39 -1.42 -0.55
CA GLU A 93 -6.27 -0.93 -1.60
C GLU A 93 -7.34 -1.98 -1.92
N ILE A 94 -8.61 -1.59 -1.91
CA ILE A 94 -9.74 -2.46 -2.24
C ILE A 94 -10.29 -2.00 -3.59
N VAL A 95 -10.43 -2.94 -4.51
CA VAL A 95 -11.06 -2.73 -5.82
C VAL A 95 -12.56 -2.75 -5.65
#